data_AF-A0AAV3AUP7-F1
#
_entry.id   AF-A0AAV3AUP7-F1
#
_cell.length_a   1.000
_cell.length_b   1.000
_cell.length_c   1.000
_cell.angle_alpha   90.00
_cell.angle_beta   90.00
_cell.angle_gamma   90.00
#
_symmetry.space_group_name_H-M   'P 1'
#
loop_
_entity.id
_entity.type
_entity.pdbx_description
1 polymer ?
#
loop_
_entity_poly.entity_id
_entity_poly.type
_entity_poly.pdbx_seq_one_letter_code
_entity_poly.pdbx_strand_id
1 'polypeptide(L)'
;MSEKLQHLDGLVETHLGKQATVIGNEGVTILFKKAMERLSYSSLCLPESIESRNMQSIPNYLYRDDGMKIWSAVESFVSNIVNLYYTNDEMVSNDPELQAWVAEMFTKGFLQNKSSGVPSYLESRASLIKYVTMIIFTCSAQHSAVNTGQFDYFSWMPNSPSSMKSPPPKAKGVTTMEAILKALPDVNTTALSTIIVWTITDETLDRRCLGDYPDVRFTEKAAEKFIREFQERLAEISTFIQERNSSLYLPYYYLDPSVIENSVSI
;
A
#
# COMPACT_ATOMS: atom_id res chain seq x y z
N MET A 1 4.04 -0.11 26.40
CA MET A 1 3.64 -0.41 25.01
C MET A 1 2.11 -0.37 24.78
N SER A 2 1.26 -0.29 25.83
CA SER A 2 -0.21 -0.34 25.67
C SER A 2 -0.90 1.03 25.52
N GLU A 3 -0.29 2.14 25.92
CA GLU A 3 -0.90 3.47 25.78
C GLU A 3 -0.67 4.14 24.41
N LYS A 4 0.35 3.72 23.65
CA LYS A 4 0.73 4.40 22.39
C LYS A 4 0.01 3.89 21.13
N LEU A 5 -0.85 2.88 21.25
CA LEU A 5 -1.61 2.32 20.12
C LEU A 5 -3.07 2.81 20.07
N GLN A 6 -3.49 3.71 20.97
CA GLN A 6 -4.87 4.20 21.09
C GLN A 6 -5.28 5.27 20.07
N HIS A 7 -4.46 5.55 19.05
CA HIS A 7 -4.70 6.67 18.12
C HIS A 7 -4.72 6.25 16.63
N LEU A 8 -4.97 4.98 16.33
CA LEU A 8 -5.27 4.54 14.95
C LEU A 8 -6.78 4.72 14.69
N ASP A 9 -7.22 5.99 14.67
CA ASP A 9 -8.60 6.38 14.38
C ASP A 9 -8.88 6.22 12.87
N GLY A 10 -9.58 5.14 12.52
CA GLY A 10 -10.08 4.86 11.18
C GLY A 10 -11.38 4.07 11.24
N LEU A 11 -12.05 3.94 10.08
CA LEU A 11 -13.37 3.30 9.84
C LEU A 11 -13.63 2.00 10.62
N VAL A 12 -12.59 1.27 11.00
CA VAL A 12 -12.64 0.07 11.86
C VAL A 12 -13.21 0.34 13.25
N GLU A 13 -12.96 1.51 13.86
CA GLU A 13 -13.49 1.83 15.19
C GLU A 13 -14.96 2.29 15.17
N THR A 14 -15.50 2.58 13.98
CA THR A 14 -16.90 2.96 13.83
C THR A 14 -17.84 1.81 14.24
N HIS A 15 -19.07 2.16 14.60
CA HIS A 15 -20.13 1.19 14.89
C HIS A 15 -20.34 0.17 13.74
N LEU A 16 -20.01 0.56 12.50
CA LEU A 16 -20.13 -0.27 11.29
C LEU A 16 -19.05 -1.36 11.23
N GLY A 17 -17.79 -1.05 11.58
CA GLY A 17 -16.69 -2.03 11.60
C GLY A 17 -16.91 -3.18 12.60
N LYS A 18 -17.54 -2.87 13.73
CA LYS A 18 -17.94 -3.85 14.77
C LYS A 18 -18.98 -4.86 14.27
N GLN A 19 -19.89 -4.45 13.39
CA GLN A 19 -20.97 -5.30 12.88
C GLN A 19 -20.60 -6.02 11.59
N ALA A 20 -19.59 -5.54 10.87
CA ALA A 20 -19.21 -6.04 9.56
C ALA A 20 -18.11 -7.12 9.58
N THR A 21 -17.28 -7.21 10.63
CA THR A 21 -16.09 -8.08 10.65
C THR A 21 -16.04 -9.05 11.83
N VAL A 22 -15.57 -10.28 11.61
CA VAL A 22 -15.51 -11.32 12.67
C VAL A 22 -14.48 -11.03 13.76
N ILE A 23 -13.41 -10.31 13.43
CA ILE A 23 -12.34 -10.02 14.39
C ILE A 23 -12.70 -8.86 15.31
N GLY A 24 -13.61 -7.97 14.89
CA GLY A 24 -13.99 -6.77 15.63
C GLY A 24 -12.79 -5.89 16.04
N ASN A 25 -13.04 -4.89 16.87
CA ASN A 25 -12.00 -3.91 17.25
C ASN A 25 -10.86 -4.54 18.08
N GLU A 26 -11.20 -5.47 18.97
CA GLU A 26 -10.22 -6.16 19.81
C GLU A 26 -9.29 -7.04 18.98
N GLY A 27 -9.85 -7.80 18.02
CA GLY A 27 -9.07 -8.65 17.14
C GLY A 27 -8.19 -7.83 16.19
N VAL A 28 -8.68 -6.70 15.66
CA VAL A 28 -7.85 -5.78 14.86
C VAL A 28 -6.69 -5.22 15.67
N THR A 29 -6.92 -4.77 16.90
CA THR A 29 -5.85 -4.28 17.79
C THR A 29 -4.77 -5.34 18.01
N ILE A 30 -5.16 -6.60 18.27
CA ILE A 30 -4.22 -7.71 18.43
C ILE A 30 -3.46 -7.98 17.13
N LEU A 31 -4.14 -7.94 15.97
CA LEU A 31 -3.54 -8.17 14.67
C LEU A 31 -2.50 -7.08 14.34
N PHE A 32 -2.84 -5.81 14.55
CA PHE A 32 -1.91 -4.69 14.35
C PHE A 32 -0.69 -4.79 15.25
N LYS A 33 -0.87 -5.12 16.54
CA LYS A 33 0.27 -5.33 17.44
C LYS A 33 1.23 -6.40 16.89
N LYS A 34 0.69 -7.56 16.48
CA LYS A 34 1.49 -8.66 15.91
C LYS A 34 2.13 -8.30 14.58
N ALA A 35 1.44 -7.53 13.74
CA ALA A 35 1.96 -7.05 12.46
C ALA A 35 3.11 -6.07 12.69
N MET A 36 2.98 -5.12 13.61
CA MET A 36 4.03 -4.16 13.97
C MET A 36 5.27 -4.82 14.56
N GLU A 37 5.10 -5.90 15.34
CA GLU A 37 6.22 -6.70 15.85
C GLU A 37 7.04 -7.38 14.73
N ARG A 38 6.41 -7.63 13.56
CA ARG A 38 7.00 -8.35 12.43
C ARG A 38 7.34 -7.47 11.23
N LEU A 39 6.90 -6.21 11.24
CA LEU A 39 7.11 -5.27 10.14
C LEU A 39 8.61 -5.04 9.94
N SER A 40 9.06 -5.20 8.71
CA SER A 40 10.45 -4.93 8.33
C SER A 40 10.53 -3.87 7.25
N TYR A 41 11.63 -3.12 7.22
CA TYR A 41 11.91 -2.15 6.17
C TYR A 41 11.94 -2.80 4.78
N SER A 42 12.51 -4.01 4.69
CA SER A 42 12.53 -4.79 3.45
C SER A 42 11.13 -5.19 2.97
N SER A 43 10.17 -5.40 3.88
CA SER A 43 8.78 -5.71 3.50
C SER A 43 8.05 -4.52 2.87
N LEU A 44 8.50 -3.29 3.18
CA LEU A 44 8.00 -2.03 2.60
C LEU A 44 8.69 -1.68 1.28
N CYS A 45 9.82 -2.31 0.97
CA CYS A 45 10.54 -2.12 -0.28
C CYS A 45 10.14 -3.21 -1.27
N LEU A 46 9.37 -2.87 -2.32
CA LEU A 46 8.77 -3.88 -3.20
C LEU A 46 9.79 -4.90 -3.77
N PRO A 47 10.96 -4.50 -4.30
CA PRO A 47 11.94 -5.46 -4.81
C PRO A 47 12.37 -6.50 -3.77
N GLU A 48 12.68 -6.05 -2.55
CA GLU A 48 13.12 -6.90 -1.44
C GLU A 48 11.97 -7.77 -0.91
N SER A 49 10.75 -7.25 -0.89
CA SER A 49 9.54 -8.00 -0.55
C SER A 49 9.22 -9.10 -1.56
N ILE A 50 9.46 -8.86 -2.85
CA ILE A 50 9.29 -9.86 -3.91
C ILE A 50 10.36 -10.95 -3.81
N GLU A 51 11.62 -10.55 -3.60
CA GLU A 51 12.75 -11.46 -3.46
C GLU A 51 12.62 -12.34 -2.22
N SER A 52 12.33 -11.77 -1.05
CA SER A 52 12.19 -12.52 0.21
C SER A 52 11.07 -13.56 0.19
N ARG A 53 10.07 -13.39 -0.69
CA ARG A 53 8.99 -14.36 -0.91
C ARG A 53 9.27 -15.36 -2.04
N ASN A 54 10.44 -15.25 -2.69
CA ASN A 54 10.84 -16.04 -3.86
C ASN A 54 9.87 -15.90 -5.05
N MET A 55 9.32 -14.68 -5.24
CA MET A 55 8.28 -14.42 -6.25
C MET A 55 8.82 -13.79 -7.55
N GLN A 56 10.14 -13.73 -7.74
CA GLN A 56 10.77 -13.04 -8.88
C GLN A 56 10.44 -13.67 -10.25
N SER A 57 10.27 -14.98 -10.32
CA SER A 57 10.14 -15.72 -11.60
C SER A 57 8.77 -16.34 -11.84
N ILE A 58 7.78 -16.11 -10.96
CA ILE A 58 6.44 -16.66 -11.13
C ILE A 58 5.76 -16.02 -12.36
N PRO A 59 5.26 -16.81 -13.33
CA PRO A 59 4.56 -16.26 -14.50
C PRO A 59 3.22 -15.62 -14.09
N ASN A 60 2.77 -14.64 -14.87
CA ASN A 60 1.48 -13.96 -14.69
C ASN A 60 1.28 -13.29 -13.32
N TYR A 61 2.37 -12.87 -12.67
CA TYR A 61 2.28 -12.15 -11.40
C TYR A 61 2.23 -10.63 -11.64
N LEU A 62 1.07 -10.17 -12.14
CA LEU A 62 0.90 -8.82 -12.70
C LEU A 62 1.15 -7.70 -11.67
N TYR A 63 0.77 -7.91 -10.41
CA TYR A 63 1.12 -7.01 -9.30
C TYR A 63 2.63 -6.76 -9.20
N ARG A 64 3.46 -7.81 -9.31
CA ARG A 64 4.92 -7.66 -9.32
C ARG A 64 5.35 -6.92 -10.58
N ASP A 65 4.87 -7.36 -11.73
CA ASP A 65 5.38 -6.88 -13.02
C ASP A 65 5.12 -5.39 -13.23
N ASP A 66 3.96 -4.91 -12.78
CA ASP A 66 3.56 -3.52 -12.85
C ASP A 66 4.19 -2.73 -11.69
N GLY A 67 4.11 -3.26 -10.47
CA GLY A 67 4.69 -2.64 -9.27
C GLY A 67 6.19 -2.41 -9.38
N MET A 68 6.96 -3.33 -9.97
CA MET A 68 8.39 -3.18 -10.17
C MET A 68 8.73 -2.06 -11.18
N LYS A 69 7.88 -1.84 -12.19
CA LYS A 69 8.07 -0.72 -13.13
C LYS A 69 7.82 0.61 -12.45
N ILE A 70 6.77 0.69 -11.64
CA ILE A 70 6.43 1.90 -10.88
C ILE A 70 7.48 2.19 -9.81
N TRP A 71 7.91 1.16 -9.06
CA TRP A 71 9.01 1.30 -8.09
C TRP A 71 10.25 1.88 -8.75
N SER A 72 10.66 1.33 -9.90
CA SER A 72 11.82 1.83 -10.65
C SER A 72 11.63 3.26 -11.16
N ALA A 73 10.43 3.63 -11.61
CA ALA A 73 10.13 4.99 -12.04
C ALA A 73 10.20 5.99 -10.86
N VAL A 74 9.61 5.65 -9.71
CA VAL A 74 9.68 6.45 -8.49
C VAL A 74 11.12 6.56 -8.00
N GLU A 75 11.85 5.45 -7.95
CA GLU A 75 13.26 5.45 -7.53
C GLU A 75 14.14 6.33 -8.42
N SER A 76 13.94 6.26 -9.74
CA SER A 76 14.65 7.13 -10.68
C SER A 76 14.31 8.61 -10.47
N PHE A 77 13.03 8.93 -10.28
CA PHE A 77 12.59 10.30 -10.00
C PHE A 77 13.20 10.83 -8.70
N VAL A 78 13.10 10.06 -7.62
CA VAL A 78 13.68 10.39 -6.32
C VAL A 78 15.19 10.54 -6.42
N SER A 79 15.88 9.64 -7.14
CA SER A 79 17.32 9.72 -7.37
C SER A 79 17.71 11.04 -8.05
N ASN A 80 16.98 11.46 -9.09
CA ASN A 80 17.24 12.71 -9.77
C ASN A 80 17.06 13.92 -8.83
N ILE A 81 16.00 13.95 -8.02
CA ILE A 81 15.74 15.02 -7.06
C ILE A 81 16.78 15.03 -5.94
N VAL A 82 17.08 13.88 -5.32
CA VAL A 82 18.07 13.79 -4.25
C VAL A 82 19.45 14.24 -4.75
N ASN A 83 19.87 13.80 -5.92
CA ASN A 83 21.17 14.20 -6.47
C ASN A 83 21.24 15.66 -6.94
N LEU A 84 20.08 16.32 -7.15
CA LEU A 84 20.03 17.75 -7.41
C LEU A 84 20.36 18.58 -6.16
N TYR A 85 19.89 18.15 -4.98
CA TYR A 85 20.02 18.91 -3.73
C TYR A 85 21.15 18.41 -2.82
N TYR A 86 21.50 17.13 -2.88
CA TYR A 86 22.61 16.52 -2.13
C TYR A 86 23.69 16.06 -3.10
N THR A 87 24.84 16.74 -3.07
CA THR A 87 25.95 16.45 -4.02
C THR A 87 26.89 15.34 -3.56
N ASN A 88 26.88 15.02 -2.26
CA ASN A 88 27.65 13.96 -1.63
C ASN A 88 26.91 13.39 -0.42
N ASP A 89 27.45 12.33 0.17
CA ASP A 89 26.83 11.63 1.29
C ASP A 89 26.96 12.43 2.60
N GLU A 90 28.02 13.22 2.75
CA GLU A 90 28.22 14.09 3.91
C GLU A 90 27.12 15.14 4.06
N MET A 91 26.57 15.65 2.94
CA MET A 91 25.42 16.56 3.00
C MET A 91 24.17 15.89 3.58
N VAL A 92 23.96 14.60 3.30
CA VAL A 92 22.82 13.84 3.86
C VAL A 92 23.06 13.60 5.35
N SER A 93 24.24 13.11 5.72
CA SER A 93 24.58 12.79 7.11
C SER A 93 24.58 14.02 8.02
N ASN A 94 24.92 15.20 7.47
CA ASN A 94 25.00 16.46 8.22
C ASN A 94 23.72 17.30 8.19
N ASP A 95 22.66 16.88 7.50
CA ASP A 95 21.39 17.60 7.46
C ASP A 95 20.58 17.36 8.75
N PRO A 96 20.52 18.31 9.70
CA PRO A 96 19.91 18.07 11.00
C PRO A 96 18.38 17.89 10.91
N GLU A 97 17.73 18.51 9.92
CA GLU A 97 16.27 18.43 9.75
C GLU A 97 15.90 17.07 9.19
N LEU A 98 16.63 16.58 8.18
CA LEU A 98 16.46 15.23 7.64
C LEU A 98 16.66 14.17 8.72
N GLN A 99 17.73 14.28 9.51
CA GLN A 99 18.01 13.28 10.56
C GLN A 99 16.97 13.32 11.67
N ALA A 100 16.48 14.50 12.05
CA ALA A 100 15.38 14.63 13.02
C ALA A 100 14.09 13.98 12.50
N TRP A 101 13.75 14.18 11.22
CA TRP A 101 12.59 13.55 10.59
C TRP A 101 12.67 12.02 10.58
N VAL A 102 13.80 11.45 10.15
CA VAL A 102 14.01 9.99 10.14
C VAL A 102 13.97 9.41 11.56
N ALA A 103 14.59 10.09 12.52
CA ALA A 103 14.59 9.67 13.92
C ALA A 103 13.18 9.70 14.54
N GLU A 104 12.37 10.71 14.18
CA GLU A 104 10.97 10.79 14.60
C GLU A 104 10.14 9.66 14.00
N MET A 105 10.26 9.40 12.70
CA MET A 105 9.58 8.29 12.03
C MET A 105 9.91 6.95 12.68
N PHE A 106 11.20 6.68 12.94
CA PHE A 106 11.63 5.47 13.65
C PHE A 106 11.06 5.39 15.07
N THR A 107 11.06 6.52 15.80
CA THR A 107 10.65 6.55 17.20
C THR A 107 9.14 6.46 17.40
N LYS A 108 8.38 7.20 16.60
CA LYS A 108 6.92 7.35 16.73
C LYS A 108 6.18 6.35 15.85
N GLY A 109 6.59 6.21 14.60
CA GLY A 109 5.96 5.28 13.64
C GLY A 109 6.35 3.84 13.88
N PHE A 110 7.65 3.57 14.01
CA PHE A 110 8.17 2.20 14.18
C PHE A 110 8.46 1.81 15.63
N LEU A 111 8.04 2.64 16.59
CA LEU A 111 8.14 2.37 18.04
C LEU A 111 9.55 2.02 18.53
N GLN A 112 10.57 2.57 17.87
CA GLN A 112 11.98 2.27 18.11
C GLN A 112 12.33 0.78 17.97
N ASN A 113 11.56 0.03 17.17
CA ASN A 113 11.80 -1.39 16.94
C ASN A 113 13.02 -1.60 16.06
N LYS A 114 14.20 -1.78 16.67
CA LYS A 114 15.46 -2.05 15.95
C LYS A 114 15.41 -3.31 15.08
N SER A 115 14.58 -4.30 15.43
CA SER A 115 14.44 -5.53 14.64
C SER A 115 13.71 -5.32 13.31
N SER A 116 13.00 -4.19 13.13
CA SER A 116 12.37 -3.83 11.86
C SER A 116 13.39 -3.51 10.76
N GLY A 117 14.64 -3.15 11.11
CA GLY A 117 15.64 -2.71 10.16
C GLY A 117 15.34 -1.36 9.50
N VAL A 118 14.30 -0.64 9.95
CA VAL A 118 14.03 0.72 9.50
C VAL A 118 15.12 1.65 10.05
N PRO A 119 15.75 2.49 9.21
CA PRO A 119 16.80 3.39 9.68
C PRO A 119 16.24 4.43 10.65
N SER A 120 16.99 4.70 11.71
CA SER A 120 16.80 5.87 12.58
C SER A 120 17.67 7.06 12.18
N TYR A 121 18.52 6.87 11.17
CA TYR A 121 19.52 7.81 10.66
C TYR A 121 19.91 7.39 9.24
N LEU A 122 20.21 8.35 8.37
CA LEU A 122 20.60 8.12 6.97
C LEU A 122 22.01 8.67 6.71
N GLU A 123 22.92 7.79 6.29
CA GLU A 123 24.35 8.12 6.12
C GLU A 123 24.72 8.55 4.69
N SER A 124 23.86 8.26 3.70
CA SER A 124 24.22 8.43 2.29
C SER A 124 23.02 8.78 1.42
N ARG A 125 23.30 9.33 0.23
CA ARG A 125 22.29 9.57 -0.80
C ARG A 125 21.57 8.29 -1.20
N ALA A 126 22.29 7.18 -1.31
CA ALA A 126 21.67 5.88 -1.60
C ALA A 126 20.63 5.48 -0.54
N SER A 127 20.94 5.67 0.75
CA SER A 127 20.00 5.39 1.84
C SER A 127 18.78 6.32 1.81
N LEU A 128 18.97 7.60 1.49
CA LEU A 128 17.89 8.58 1.34
C LEU A 128 16.98 8.27 0.15
N ILE A 129 17.57 7.94 -1.01
CA ILE A 129 16.82 7.58 -2.22
C ILE A 129 15.92 6.37 -1.94
N LYS A 130 16.46 5.31 -1.34
CA LYS A 130 15.66 4.13 -0.98
C LYS A 130 14.54 4.48 -0.01
N TYR A 131 14.82 5.29 1.01
CA TYR A 131 13.85 5.67 2.05
C TYR A 131 12.69 6.48 1.49
N VAL A 132 12.98 7.50 0.68
CA VAL A 132 11.95 8.34 0.07
C VAL A 132 11.16 7.57 -1.01
N THR A 133 11.82 6.69 -1.77
CA THR A 133 11.15 5.78 -2.72
C THR A 133 10.14 4.90 -2.01
N MET A 134 10.53 4.28 -0.89
CA MET A 134 9.64 3.47 -0.07
C MET A 134 8.41 4.26 0.40
N ILE A 135 8.59 5.51 0.85
CA ILE A 135 7.47 6.35 1.31
C ILE A 135 6.53 6.68 0.17
N ILE A 136 7.05 7.21 -0.95
CA ILE A 136 6.22 7.60 -2.10
C ILE A 136 5.47 6.38 -2.63
N PHE A 137 6.15 5.24 -2.80
CA PHE A 137 5.52 4.01 -3.28
C PHE A 137 4.45 3.51 -2.31
N THR A 138 4.71 3.55 -1.00
CA THR A 138 3.74 3.13 0.03
C THR A 138 2.48 3.99 0.02
N CYS A 139 2.64 5.31 -0.08
CA CYS A 139 1.53 6.26 -0.06
C CYS A 139 0.73 6.31 -1.36
N SER A 140 1.23 5.73 -2.46
CA SER A 140 0.60 5.76 -3.78
C SER A 140 0.30 4.35 -4.28
N ALA A 141 1.23 3.75 -5.03
CA ALA A 141 1.08 2.49 -5.73
C ALA A 141 0.70 1.32 -4.79
N GLN A 142 1.34 1.21 -3.62
CA GLN A 142 1.02 0.14 -2.68
C GLN A 142 -0.41 0.25 -2.17
N HIS A 143 -0.88 1.46 -1.87
CA HIS A 143 -2.25 1.72 -1.44
C HIS A 143 -3.24 1.39 -2.55
N SER A 144 -3.02 1.92 -3.76
CA SER A 144 -3.88 1.65 -4.92
C SER A 144 -3.99 0.13 -5.20
N ALA A 145 -2.88 -0.60 -5.18
CA ALA A 145 -2.87 -2.04 -5.42
C ALA A 145 -3.70 -2.87 -4.43
N VAL A 146 -3.86 -2.41 -3.19
CA VAL A 146 -4.62 -3.12 -2.13
C VAL A 146 -6.02 -2.52 -1.90
N ASN A 147 -6.28 -1.30 -2.37
CA ASN A 147 -7.53 -0.61 -2.18
C ASN A 147 -8.46 -0.73 -3.39
N THR A 148 -7.99 -0.39 -4.60
CA THR A 148 -8.84 -0.17 -5.78
C THR A 148 -9.65 -1.42 -6.18
N GLY A 149 -9.11 -2.61 -5.94
CA GLY A 149 -9.80 -3.88 -6.26
C GLY A 149 -10.76 -4.41 -5.18
N GLN A 150 -10.95 -3.71 -4.06
CA GLN A 150 -11.75 -4.27 -2.94
C GLN A 150 -13.18 -4.59 -3.38
N PHE A 151 -13.88 -3.70 -4.09
CA PHE A 151 -15.25 -3.99 -4.54
C PHE A 151 -15.28 -5.11 -5.57
N ASP A 152 -14.33 -5.16 -6.50
CA ASP A 152 -14.25 -6.18 -7.55
C ASP A 152 -14.18 -7.61 -6.97
N TYR A 153 -13.44 -7.80 -5.87
CA TYR A 153 -13.29 -9.10 -5.23
C TYR A 153 -14.24 -9.34 -4.04
N PHE A 154 -14.62 -8.29 -3.29
CA PHE A 154 -15.35 -8.44 -2.02
C PHE A 154 -16.86 -8.24 -2.17
N SER A 155 -17.34 -7.66 -3.28
CA SER A 155 -18.78 -7.52 -3.55
C SER A 155 -19.48 -8.87 -3.70
N TRP A 156 -18.78 -9.89 -4.20
CA TRP A 156 -19.26 -11.27 -4.18
C TRP A 156 -18.90 -11.95 -2.85
N MET A 157 -19.78 -11.81 -1.86
CA MET A 157 -19.56 -12.29 -0.48
C MET A 157 -19.01 -13.73 -0.37
N PRO A 158 -19.46 -14.74 -1.14
CA PRO A 158 -18.88 -16.08 -1.04
C PRO A 158 -17.37 -16.16 -1.38
N ASN A 159 -16.83 -15.20 -2.14
CA ASN A 159 -15.40 -15.09 -2.45
C ASN A 159 -14.60 -14.46 -1.29
N SER A 160 -15.19 -13.54 -0.54
CA SER A 160 -14.54 -12.86 0.58
C SER A 160 -15.53 -12.59 1.73
N PRO A 161 -15.94 -13.63 2.48
CA PRO A 161 -16.89 -13.46 3.56
C PRO A 161 -16.23 -12.69 4.71
N SER A 162 -16.82 -11.56 5.09
CA SER A 162 -16.31 -10.69 6.17
C SER A 162 -16.40 -11.32 7.57
N SER A 163 -17.22 -12.38 7.70
CA SER A 163 -17.33 -13.20 8.89
C SER A 163 -17.74 -14.63 8.60
N MET A 164 -17.57 -15.51 9.59
CA MET A 164 -18.07 -16.88 9.55
C MET A 164 -18.82 -17.18 10.85
N LYS A 165 -20.07 -17.66 10.74
CA LYS A 165 -20.97 -17.92 11.88
C LYS A 165 -20.84 -19.34 12.44
N SER A 166 -19.96 -20.16 11.86
CA SER A 166 -19.72 -21.55 12.26
C SER A 166 -18.23 -21.85 12.29
N PRO A 167 -17.77 -22.75 13.18
CA PRO A 167 -16.37 -23.15 13.23
C PRO A 167 -15.97 -23.91 11.96
N PRO A 168 -14.67 -23.96 11.63
CA PRO A 168 -14.17 -24.80 10.54
C PRO A 168 -14.60 -26.26 10.70
N PRO A 169 -14.96 -26.97 9.61
CA PRO A 169 -15.35 -28.37 9.66
C PRO A 169 -14.19 -29.24 10.18
N LYS A 170 -14.51 -30.21 11.04
CA LYS A 170 -13.52 -31.10 11.68
C LYS A 170 -13.26 -32.41 10.93
N ALA A 171 -14.07 -32.71 9.91
CA ALA A 171 -13.96 -33.91 9.11
C ALA A 171 -14.26 -33.61 7.64
N LYS A 172 -13.76 -34.45 6.73
CA LYS A 172 -14.08 -34.39 5.29
C LYS A 172 -15.40 -35.10 5.00
N GLY A 173 -16.09 -34.72 3.94
CA GLY A 173 -17.30 -35.40 3.45
C GLY A 173 -18.57 -35.17 4.29
N VAL A 174 -18.52 -34.31 5.31
CA VAL A 174 -19.68 -34.03 6.20
C VAL A 174 -20.36 -32.69 5.91
N THR A 175 -19.75 -31.83 5.09
CA THR A 175 -20.27 -30.50 4.78
C THR A 175 -21.41 -30.59 3.76
N THR A 176 -22.57 -30.06 4.11
CA THR A 176 -23.72 -29.91 3.21
C THR A 176 -23.84 -28.46 2.71
N MET A 177 -24.62 -28.23 1.66
CA MET A 177 -24.92 -26.86 1.20
C MET A 177 -25.61 -26.03 2.30
N GLU A 178 -26.51 -26.64 3.07
CA GLU A 178 -27.15 -25.99 4.21
C GLU A 178 -26.12 -25.55 5.27
N ALA A 179 -25.12 -26.38 5.56
CA ALA A 179 -24.05 -26.03 6.49
C ALA A 179 -23.20 -24.86 5.98
N ILE A 180 -22.94 -24.78 4.66
CA ILE A 180 -22.24 -23.65 4.03
C ILE A 180 -23.06 -22.37 4.20
N LEU A 181 -24.33 -22.38 3.81
CA LEU A 181 -25.21 -21.20 3.91
C LEU A 181 -25.38 -20.73 5.37
N LYS A 182 -25.40 -21.66 6.33
CA LYS A 182 -25.44 -21.35 7.76
C LYS A 182 -24.14 -20.73 8.25
N ALA A 183 -23.00 -21.12 7.68
CA ALA A 183 -21.68 -20.61 8.06
C ALA A 183 -21.39 -19.21 7.50
N LEU A 184 -21.94 -18.87 6.33
CA LEU A 184 -21.75 -17.55 5.72
C LEU A 184 -22.39 -16.42 6.55
N PRO A 185 -21.95 -15.15 6.40
CA PRO A 185 -22.56 -14.00 7.06
C PRO A 185 -24.06 -13.89 6.82
N ASP A 186 -24.78 -13.22 7.73
CA ASP A 186 -26.17 -12.85 7.44
C ASP A 186 -26.25 -11.70 6.40
N VAL A 187 -27.47 -11.40 5.98
CA VAL A 187 -27.75 -10.38 4.96
C VAL A 187 -27.28 -9.00 5.41
N ASN A 188 -27.44 -8.65 6.70
CA ASN A 188 -27.08 -7.33 7.20
C ASN A 188 -25.56 -7.15 7.25
N THR A 189 -24.82 -8.13 7.79
CA THR A 189 -23.36 -8.11 7.77
C THR A 189 -22.81 -8.08 6.33
N THR A 190 -23.43 -8.83 5.42
CA THR A 190 -23.07 -8.82 4.00
C THR A 190 -23.29 -7.45 3.37
N ALA A 191 -24.47 -6.86 3.57
CA ALA A 191 -24.83 -5.55 3.03
C ALA A 191 -23.92 -4.45 3.57
N LEU A 192 -23.67 -4.44 4.88
CA LEU A 192 -22.76 -3.49 5.52
C LEU A 192 -21.33 -3.61 4.97
N SER A 193 -20.79 -4.83 4.88
CA SER A 193 -19.46 -5.04 4.30
C SER A 193 -19.39 -4.58 2.85
N THR A 194 -20.43 -4.86 2.05
CA THR A 194 -20.50 -4.47 0.64
C THR A 194 -20.53 -2.95 0.48
N ILE A 195 -21.32 -2.25 1.31
CA ILE A 195 -21.37 -0.78 1.32
C ILE A 195 -20.02 -0.20 1.71
N ILE A 196 -19.35 -0.75 2.73
CA ILE A 196 -18.02 -0.29 3.15
C ILE A 196 -16.99 -0.43 2.03
N VAL A 197 -16.95 -1.57 1.33
CA VAL A 197 -15.98 -1.75 0.24
C VAL A 197 -16.33 -0.93 -0.99
N TRP A 198 -17.61 -0.68 -1.26
CA TRP A 198 -18.05 0.24 -2.31
C TRP A 198 -17.63 1.67 -1.98
N THR A 199 -18.14 2.21 -0.87
CA THR A 199 -17.41 3.05 0.09
C THR A 199 -16.02 3.58 -0.30
N ILE A 200 -15.05 2.77 0.10
CA ILE A 200 -13.61 3.06 0.05
C ILE A 200 -12.97 2.82 -1.31
N THR A 201 -13.73 2.32 -2.30
CA THR A 201 -13.27 2.17 -3.69
C THR A 201 -13.88 3.20 -4.64
N ASP A 202 -14.97 3.85 -4.24
CA ASP A 202 -15.63 4.88 -5.02
C ASP A 202 -14.88 6.21 -4.91
N GLU A 203 -13.83 6.33 -5.73
CA GLU A 203 -13.05 7.56 -5.88
C GLU A 203 -13.78 8.51 -6.88
N THR A 204 -15.02 8.93 -6.59
CA THR A 204 -15.83 9.83 -7.43
C THR A 204 -15.52 11.33 -7.25
N LEU A 205 -14.52 11.65 -6.44
CA LEU A 205 -14.09 13.03 -6.17
C LEU A 205 -12.86 13.42 -7.00
N ASP A 206 -12.40 14.66 -6.87
CA ASP A 206 -11.23 15.22 -7.58
C ASP A 206 -9.95 14.39 -7.33
N ARG A 207 -9.70 13.38 -8.17
CA ARG A 207 -8.52 12.52 -8.07
C ARG A 207 -7.26 13.27 -8.49
N ARG A 208 -6.16 13.02 -7.77
CA ARG A 208 -4.82 13.45 -8.15
C ARG A 208 -3.94 12.25 -8.40
N CYS A 209 -3.80 11.87 -9.68
CA CYS A 209 -3.00 10.73 -10.08
C CYS A 209 -1.51 10.93 -9.76
N LEU A 210 -0.78 9.82 -9.62
CA LEU A 210 0.65 9.82 -9.33
C LEU A 210 1.40 10.66 -10.37
N GLY A 211 2.19 11.62 -9.89
CA GLY A 211 2.95 12.52 -10.75
C GLY A 211 2.20 13.79 -11.17
N ASP A 212 0.90 13.92 -10.89
CA ASP A 212 0.16 15.16 -11.09
C ASP A 212 0.35 16.10 -9.89
N TYR A 213 1.11 17.19 -10.09
CA TYR A 213 1.51 18.12 -9.04
C TYR A 213 1.01 19.55 -9.36
N PRO A 214 -0.29 19.84 -9.20
CA PRO A 214 -0.82 21.19 -9.49
C PRO A 214 -0.30 22.25 -8.51
N ASP A 215 0.03 21.85 -7.27
CA ASP A 215 0.65 22.72 -6.28
C ASP A 215 2.16 22.81 -6.55
N VAL A 216 2.59 23.88 -7.22
CA VAL A 216 4.00 24.10 -7.59
C VAL A 216 4.84 24.37 -6.33
N ARG A 217 5.57 23.36 -5.87
CA ARG A 217 6.53 23.47 -4.76
C ARG A 217 7.97 23.61 -5.22
N PHE A 218 8.34 22.90 -6.29
CA PHE A 218 9.61 23.08 -6.97
C PHE A 218 9.47 24.16 -8.04
N THR A 219 10.39 25.12 -8.04
CA THR A 219 10.39 26.25 -9.00
C THR A 219 11.64 26.26 -9.90
N GLU A 220 12.58 25.37 -9.60
CA GLU A 220 13.83 25.23 -10.31
C GLU A 220 13.62 24.41 -11.59
N LYS A 221 14.14 24.92 -12.71
CA LYS A 221 14.02 24.28 -14.03
C LYS A 221 14.48 22.82 -14.08
N ALA A 222 15.50 22.48 -13.27
CA ALA A 222 16.01 21.11 -13.19
C ALA A 222 15.00 20.16 -12.53
N ALA A 223 14.39 20.57 -11.40
CA ALA A 223 13.36 19.80 -10.74
C ALA A 223 12.10 19.66 -11.60
N GLU A 224 11.66 20.74 -12.27
CA GLU A 224 10.56 20.68 -13.25
C GLU A 224 10.82 19.70 -14.40
N LYS A 225 12.07 19.64 -14.89
CA LYS A 225 12.47 18.67 -15.92
C LYS A 225 12.34 17.24 -15.41
N PHE A 226 12.78 16.95 -14.20
CA PHE A 226 12.67 15.61 -13.60
C PHE A 226 11.22 15.21 -13.33
N ILE A 227 10.36 16.16 -12.95
CA ILE A 227 8.91 15.92 -12.84
C ILE A 227 8.32 15.51 -14.20
N ARG A 228 8.65 16.24 -15.28
CA ARG A 228 8.17 15.89 -16.63
C ARG A 228 8.66 14.51 -17.09
N GLU A 229 9.93 14.20 -16.88
CA GLU A 229 10.49 12.87 -17.20
C GLU A 229 9.80 11.75 -16.41
N PHE A 230 9.44 12.01 -15.14
CA PHE A 230 8.67 11.06 -14.34
C PHE A 230 7.25 10.87 -14.88
N GLN A 231 6.56 11.96 -15.25
CA GLN A 231 5.22 11.91 -15.85
C GLN A 231 5.22 11.16 -17.19
N GLU A 232 6.19 11.44 -18.06
CA GLU A 232 6.39 10.72 -19.33
C GLU A 232 6.58 9.22 -19.08
N ARG A 233 7.44 8.87 -18.11
CA ARG A 233 7.68 7.48 -17.75
C ARG A 233 6.43 6.77 -17.23
N LEU A 234 5.60 7.45 -16.43
CA LEU A 234 4.32 6.90 -15.97
C LEU A 234 3.34 6.69 -17.12
N ALA A 235 3.28 7.60 -18.09
CA ALA A 235 2.44 7.45 -19.28
C ALA A 235 2.85 6.24 -20.15
N GLU A 236 4.16 5.99 -20.29
CA GLU A 236 4.68 4.79 -20.95
C GLU A 236 4.25 3.51 -20.23
N ILE A 237 4.35 3.49 -18.88
CA ILE A 237 3.93 2.34 -18.07
C ILE A 237 2.43 2.10 -18.21
N SER A 238 1.61 3.16 -18.17
CA SER A 238 0.16 3.08 -18.38
C SER A 238 -0.18 2.47 -19.74
N THR A 239 0.44 2.96 -20.81
CA THR A 239 0.26 2.42 -22.17
C THR A 239 0.60 0.92 -22.22
N PHE A 240 1.74 0.53 -21.66
CA PHE A 240 2.14 -0.88 -21.59
C PHE A 240 1.12 -1.75 -20.84
N ILE A 241 0.61 -1.28 -19.69
CA ILE A 241 -0.38 -2.01 -18.88
C ILE A 241 -1.70 -2.16 -19.65
N GLN A 242 -2.16 -1.11 -20.34
CA GLN A 242 -3.39 -1.13 -21.13
C GLN A 242 -3.28 -2.09 -22.32
N GLU A 243 -2.16 -2.06 -23.05
CA GLU A 243 -1.89 -3.00 -24.13
C GLU A 243 -1.87 -4.45 -23.64
N ARG A 244 -1.13 -4.73 -22.55
CA ARG A 244 -1.09 -6.04 -21.88
C ARG A 244 -2.50 -6.51 -21.51
N ASN A 245 -3.27 -5.63 -20.85
CA ASN A 245 -4.62 -5.92 -20.36
C ASN A 245 -5.64 -6.18 -21.47
N SER A 246 -5.49 -5.59 -22.66
CA SER A 246 -6.40 -5.81 -23.79
C SER A 246 -6.47 -7.27 -24.25
N SER A 247 -5.45 -8.07 -23.93
CA SER A 247 -5.34 -9.48 -24.30
C SER A 247 -5.71 -10.45 -23.16
N LEU A 248 -5.97 -9.95 -21.95
CA LEU A 248 -6.25 -10.77 -20.77
C LEU A 248 -7.75 -11.00 -20.59
N TYR A 249 -8.12 -12.23 -20.19
CA TYR A 249 -9.49 -12.54 -19.77
C TYR A 249 -9.91 -11.75 -18.52
N LEU A 250 -8.99 -11.61 -17.56
CA LEU A 250 -9.18 -10.81 -16.36
C LEU A 250 -8.04 -9.77 -16.29
N PRO A 251 -8.28 -8.53 -16.74
CA PRO A 251 -7.32 -7.43 -16.66
C PRO A 251 -6.89 -7.13 -15.23
N TYR A 252 -5.66 -6.63 -15.07
CA TYR A 252 -5.16 -6.08 -13.81
C TYR A 252 -4.78 -4.63 -14.02
N TYR A 253 -5.59 -3.71 -13.49
CA TYR A 253 -5.46 -2.25 -13.70
C TYR A 253 -5.18 -1.47 -12.41
N TYR A 254 -5.14 -2.10 -11.24
CA TYR A 254 -4.96 -1.41 -9.95
C TYR A 254 -3.58 -0.76 -9.77
N LEU A 255 -2.68 -0.97 -10.72
CA LEU A 255 -1.38 -0.31 -10.80
C LEU A 255 -1.19 0.43 -12.12
N ASP A 256 -2.26 0.71 -12.87
CA ASP A 256 -2.18 1.66 -13.98
C ASP A 256 -1.92 3.07 -13.39
N PRO A 257 -0.86 3.79 -13.77
CA PRO A 257 -0.61 5.14 -13.29
C PRO A 257 -1.80 6.10 -13.47
N SER A 258 -2.73 5.84 -14.39
CA SER A 258 -3.95 6.63 -14.54
C SER A 258 -4.96 6.46 -13.39
N VAL A 259 -4.80 5.45 -12.53
CA VAL A 259 -5.67 5.19 -11.37
C VAL A 259 -4.96 5.25 -10.03
N ILE A 260 -3.62 5.29 -10.01
CA ILE A 260 -2.85 5.42 -8.77
C ILE A 260 -2.93 6.87 -8.29
N GLU A 261 -3.45 7.12 -7.10
CA GLU A 261 -3.39 8.44 -6.47
C GLU A 261 -2.01 8.78 -5.90
N ASN A 262 -1.69 10.08 -5.80
CA ASN A 262 -0.47 10.57 -5.17
C ASN A 262 -0.37 10.24 -3.67
N SER A 263 -1.51 9.98 -3.02
CA SER A 263 -1.60 9.81 -1.56
C SER A 263 -2.72 8.85 -1.16
N VAL A 264 -2.71 8.42 0.11
CA VAL A 264 -3.84 7.75 0.75
C VAL A 264 -4.87 8.81 1.14
N SER A 265 -6.00 8.85 0.42
CA SER A 265 -7.01 9.93 0.49
C SER A 265 -8.44 9.44 0.77
N ILE A 266 -8.63 8.13 0.97
CA ILE A 266 -9.91 7.46 1.23
C ILE A 266 -9.81 6.50 2.42
#